data_AF-A0A5S4F207-F1
#
_entry.id   AF-A0A5S4F207-F1
#
_cell.length_a   1.000
_cell.length_b   1.000
_cell.length_c   1.000
_cell.angle_alpha   90.00
_cell.angle_beta   90.00
_cell.angle_gamma   90.00
#
_symmetry.space_group_name_H-M   'P 1'
#
loop_
_entity.id
_entity.type
_entity.pdbx_description
1 polymer ?
#
loop_
_entity_poly.entity_id
_entity_poly.type
_entity_poly.pdbx_seq_one_letter_code
_entity_poly.pdbx_strand_id
1 'polypeptide(L)'
;MVVAAMGGTTAAGDGFEQHEVSQEQYQTLLGQCRYADTAQARTQCRRHVKATYRIGRTDTTLDCRTFTGVTVCGTLKLSKAERQCTKDSTDQGLSYRRAEVECYALS
;
A
#
# COMPACT_ATOMS: atom_id res chain seq x y z
N MET A 1 -44.63 -29.44 -3.78
CA MET A 1 -43.76 -28.85 -2.74
C MET A 1 -42.78 -27.90 -3.42
N VAL A 2 -42.35 -26.91 -2.65
CA VAL A 2 -41.76 -25.61 -2.98
C VAL A 2 -40.34 -25.70 -3.60
N VAL A 3 -40.16 -25.02 -4.73
CA VAL A 3 -39.05 -24.10 -5.16
C VAL A 3 -37.59 -24.50 -4.94
N ALA A 4 -36.79 -24.46 -6.01
CA ALA A 4 -35.61 -23.58 -6.09
C ALA A 4 -34.96 -23.64 -7.49
N ALA A 5 -35.26 -22.62 -8.30
CA ALA A 5 -34.39 -22.20 -9.39
C ALA A 5 -33.09 -21.67 -8.75
N MET A 6 -31.99 -22.40 -8.92
CA MET A 6 -30.67 -21.93 -8.50
C MET A 6 -30.08 -21.11 -9.65
N GLY A 7 -30.46 -19.84 -9.66
CA GLY A 7 -29.77 -18.81 -10.41
C GLY A 7 -28.39 -18.53 -9.83
N GLY A 8 -27.51 -18.02 -10.67
CA GLY A 8 -26.26 -17.37 -10.27
C GLY A 8 -25.00 -18.14 -10.62
N THR A 9 -24.64 -18.18 -11.91
CA THR A 9 -23.22 -18.24 -12.28
C THR A 9 -22.56 -16.93 -11.86
N THR A 10 -22.10 -16.83 -10.63
CA THR A 10 -21.10 -15.82 -10.26
C THR A 10 -19.80 -16.22 -10.94
N ALA A 11 -19.60 -15.70 -12.14
CA ALA A 11 -18.28 -15.59 -12.74
C ALA A 11 -17.42 -14.74 -11.79
N ALA A 12 -16.57 -15.38 -10.99
CA ALA A 12 -15.64 -14.67 -10.12
C ALA A 12 -14.33 -15.45 -10.04
N GLY A 13 -13.32 -14.97 -10.76
CA GLY A 13 -11.98 -14.90 -10.18
C GLY A 13 -10.90 -15.86 -10.68
N ASP A 14 -10.85 -16.20 -11.97
CA ASP A 14 -9.58 -16.68 -12.53
C ASP A 14 -8.63 -15.49 -12.78
N GLY A 15 -7.73 -15.26 -11.84
CA GLY A 15 -6.56 -14.40 -12.04
C GLY A 15 -6.25 -13.52 -10.84
N PHE A 16 -5.24 -13.92 -10.07
CA PHE A 16 -4.54 -13.16 -9.02
C PHE A 16 -5.49 -12.27 -8.19
N GLU A 17 -5.98 -12.77 -7.06
CA GLU A 17 -6.79 -12.00 -6.10
C GLU A 17 -6.12 -10.66 -5.77
N GLN A 18 -6.49 -9.62 -6.52
CA GLN A 18 -6.08 -8.26 -6.24
C GLN A 18 -6.79 -7.85 -4.96
N HIS A 19 -6.01 -7.30 -4.05
CA HIS A 19 -6.46 -6.89 -2.73
C HIS A 19 -7.45 -5.73 -2.86
N GLU A 20 -8.70 -5.95 -2.45
CA GLU A 20 -9.74 -4.93 -2.50
C GLU A 20 -9.46 -3.85 -1.48
N VAL A 21 -9.48 -2.58 -1.89
CA VAL A 21 -9.33 -1.43 -1.00
C VAL A 21 -10.37 -0.37 -1.33
N SER A 22 -10.65 0.53 -0.39
CA SER A 22 -11.52 1.67 -0.67
C SER A 22 -10.88 2.62 -1.69
N GLN A 23 -11.69 3.46 -2.32
CA GLN A 23 -11.19 4.48 -3.23
C GLN A 23 -10.18 5.42 -2.55
N GLU A 24 -10.42 5.80 -1.30
CA GLU A 24 -9.53 6.65 -0.51
C GLU A 24 -8.19 5.95 -0.23
N GLN A 25 -8.23 4.69 0.22
CA GLN A 25 -7.03 3.88 0.46
C GLN A 25 -6.19 3.70 -0.81
N TYR A 26 -6.86 3.45 -1.94
CA TYR A 26 -6.20 3.34 -3.24
C TYR A 26 -5.51 4.65 -3.65
N GLN A 27 -6.14 5.79 -3.37
CA GLN A 27 -5.53 7.10 -3.61
C GLN A 27 -4.33 7.35 -2.70
N THR A 28 -4.38 6.95 -1.42
CA THR A 28 -3.24 7.02 -0.50
C THR A 28 -2.08 6.15 -0.99
N LEU A 29 -2.36 4.91 -1.41
CA LEU A 29 -1.37 3.98 -1.99
C LEU A 29 -0.71 4.53 -3.26
N LEU A 30 -1.46 5.22 -4.12
CA LEU A 30 -0.87 5.89 -5.28
C LEU A 30 -0.15 7.19 -4.90
N GLY A 31 -0.67 7.91 -3.91
CA GLY A 31 -0.14 9.18 -3.43
C GLY A 31 1.23 9.02 -2.80
N GLN A 32 1.44 7.97 -1.99
CA GLN A 32 2.73 7.70 -1.35
C GLN A 32 3.84 7.43 -2.37
N CYS A 33 3.52 6.96 -3.59
CA CYS A 33 4.50 6.74 -4.64
C CYS A 33 5.21 8.03 -5.09
N ARG A 34 4.73 9.22 -4.70
CA ARG A 34 5.44 10.49 -4.97
C ARG A 34 6.76 10.58 -4.21
N TYR A 35 6.85 9.92 -3.06
CA TYR A 35 7.99 10.01 -2.16
C TYR A 35 9.18 9.16 -2.59
N ALA A 36 8.98 8.16 -3.46
CA ALA A 36 10.10 7.36 -3.95
C ALA A 36 11.17 8.23 -4.68
N ASP A 37 12.44 7.98 -4.36
CA ASP A 37 13.61 8.78 -4.75
C ASP A 37 13.69 9.13 -6.26
N THR A 38 13.46 8.13 -7.13
CA THR A 38 13.69 8.26 -8.57
C THR A 38 12.42 8.11 -9.41
N ALA A 39 12.38 8.73 -10.59
CA ALA A 39 11.23 8.59 -11.51
C ALA A 39 10.92 7.12 -11.87
N GLN A 40 11.95 6.28 -11.95
CA GLN A 40 11.80 4.84 -12.14
C GLN A 40 11.14 4.17 -10.93
N ALA A 41 11.59 4.49 -9.70
CA ALA A 41 11.00 3.98 -8.47
C ALA A 41 9.53 4.42 -8.30
N ARG A 42 9.20 5.68 -8.61
CA ARG A 42 7.82 6.18 -8.63
C ARG A 42 6.94 5.38 -9.60
N THR A 43 7.46 5.10 -10.79
CA THR A 43 6.75 4.30 -11.80
C THR A 43 6.57 2.86 -11.37
N GLN A 44 7.61 2.25 -10.79
CA GLN A 44 7.53 0.89 -10.25
C GLN A 44 6.54 0.80 -9.09
N CYS A 45 6.52 1.78 -8.18
CA CYS A 45 5.56 1.87 -7.09
C CYS A 45 4.12 1.91 -7.63
N ARG A 46 3.83 2.81 -8.59
CA ARG A 46 2.49 2.90 -9.20
C ARG A 46 2.08 1.61 -9.90
N ARG A 47 3.01 0.94 -10.60
CA ARG A 47 2.75 -0.35 -11.25
C ARG A 47 2.46 -1.43 -10.22
N HIS A 48 3.21 -1.47 -9.12
CA HIS A 48 2.97 -2.42 -8.04
C HIS A 48 1.60 -2.19 -7.40
N VAL A 49 1.24 -0.93 -7.08
CA VAL A 49 -0.07 -0.61 -6.52
C VAL A 49 -1.21 -1.06 -7.44
N LYS A 50 -1.12 -0.76 -8.74
CA LYS A 50 -2.11 -1.16 -9.75
C LYS A 50 -2.19 -2.68 -9.98
N ALA A 51 -1.13 -3.41 -9.70
CA ALA A 51 -1.08 -4.85 -9.87
C ALA A 51 -1.56 -5.61 -8.61
N THR A 52 -1.34 -5.03 -7.43
CA THR A 52 -1.67 -5.63 -6.15
C THR A 52 -3.06 -5.26 -5.66
N TYR A 53 -3.50 -4.02 -5.88
CA TYR A 53 -4.73 -3.47 -5.28
C TYR A 53 -5.76 -3.10 -6.35
N ARG A 54 -7.04 -3.31 -6.01
CA ARG A 54 -8.18 -2.83 -6.80
C ARG A 54 -9.15 -2.05 -5.95
N ILE A 55 -9.83 -1.07 -6.56
CA ILE A 55 -10.92 -0.35 -5.90
C ILE A 55 -12.10 -1.30 -5.74
N GLY A 56 -12.54 -1.51 -4.51
CA GLY A 56 -13.65 -2.38 -4.16
C GLY A 56 -14.18 -2.01 -2.79
N ARG A 57 -14.12 -2.96 -1.85
CA ARG A 57 -14.51 -2.73 -0.46
C ARG A 57 -13.36 -2.16 0.34
N THR A 58 -13.69 -1.37 1.37
CA THR A 58 -12.70 -0.88 2.33
C THR A 58 -12.02 -2.06 3.01
N ASP A 59 -10.69 -2.05 2.98
CA ASP A 59 -9.91 -3.04 3.68
C ASP A 59 -9.53 -2.54 5.07
N THR A 60 -10.05 -3.20 6.10
CA THR A 60 -9.73 -2.88 7.50
C THR A 60 -8.41 -3.51 7.96
N THR A 61 -7.83 -4.41 7.15
CA THR A 61 -6.54 -5.06 7.41
C THR A 61 -5.37 -4.33 6.77
N LEU A 62 -5.64 -3.33 5.92
CA LEU A 62 -4.61 -2.51 5.29
C LEU A 62 -3.88 -1.71 6.37
N ASP A 63 -2.59 -1.99 6.54
CA ASP A 63 -1.74 -1.25 7.46
C ASP A 63 -1.51 0.16 6.90
N CYS A 64 -2.34 1.12 7.32
CA CYS A 64 -2.18 2.53 7.02
C CYS A 64 -1.64 3.25 8.26
N ARG A 65 -0.51 3.94 8.09
CA ARG A 65 0.22 4.66 9.12
C ARG A 65 0.37 6.12 8.73
N THR A 66 0.17 7.01 9.71
CA THR A 66 0.41 8.45 9.54
C THR A 66 1.42 8.92 10.56
N PHE A 67 2.50 9.55 10.08
CA PHE A 67 3.50 10.20 10.92
C PHE A 67 3.83 11.57 10.35
N THR A 68 3.88 12.59 11.21
CA THR A 68 4.32 13.95 10.83
C THR A 68 3.60 14.50 9.59
N GLY A 69 2.28 14.25 9.48
CA GLY A 69 1.45 14.70 8.36
C GLY A 69 1.61 13.89 7.06
N VAL A 70 2.41 12.82 7.07
CA VAL A 70 2.56 11.90 5.95
C VAL A 70 1.83 10.60 6.23
N THR A 71 0.89 10.25 5.36
CA THR A 71 0.17 8.98 5.42
C THR A 71 0.70 8.03 4.35
N VAL A 72 1.03 6.81 4.76
CA VAL A 72 1.42 5.70 3.89
C VAL A 72 0.65 4.45 4.26
N CYS A 73 0.34 3.62 3.27
CA CYS A 73 -0.35 2.37 3.45
C CYS A 73 0.47 1.19 2.88
N GLY A 74 0.30 0.03 3.50
CA GLY A 74 0.92 -1.22 3.10
C GLY A 74 2.43 -1.27 3.35
N THR A 75 3.12 -2.08 2.53
CA THR A 75 4.57 -2.26 2.61
C THR A 75 5.28 -1.25 1.72
N LEU A 76 6.22 -0.50 2.29
CA LEU A 76 7.07 0.45 1.55
C LEU A 76 8.27 -0.26 0.92
N LYS A 77 8.52 0.03 -0.35
CA LYS A 77 9.69 -0.45 -1.08
C LYS A 77 10.85 0.50 -0.83
N LEU A 78 11.55 0.31 0.28
CA LEU A 78 12.68 1.16 0.64
C LEU A 78 13.93 0.93 -0.23
N SER A 79 14.51 2.03 -0.71
CA SER A 79 15.81 2.15 -1.35
C SER A 79 16.95 1.87 -0.36
N LYS A 80 18.19 1.75 -0.85
CA LYS A 80 19.34 1.51 0.04
C LYS A 80 19.57 2.69 1.01
N ALA A 81 19.35 3.92 0.54
CA ALA A 81 19.50 5.12 1.36
C ALA A 81 18.40 5.20 2.43
N GLU A 82 17.14 4.97 2.04
CA GLU A 82 16.00 4.96 2.97
C GLU A 82 16.14 3.88 4.04
N ARG A 83 16.67 2.70 3.68
CA ARG A 83 16.99 1.63 4.66
C ARG A 83 18.07 2.04 5.63
N GLN A 84 19.12 2.73 5.16
CA GLN A 84 20.17 3.24 6.04
C GLN A 84 19.62 4.31 6.99
N CYS A 85 18.84 5.26 6.47
CA CYS A 85 18.14 6.25 7.29
C CYS A 85 17.24 5.59 8.34
N THR A 86 16.49 4.53 7.95
CA THR A 86 15.62 3.80 8.88
C THR A 86 16.42 3.17 10.01
N LYS A 87 17.59 2.58 9.68
CA LYS A 87 18.52 2.02 10.66
C LYS A 87 19.07 3.10 11.59
N ASP A 88 19.62 4.18 11.04
CA ASP A 88 20.22 5.26 11.82
C ASP A 88 19.20 5.93 12.75
N SER A 89 17.97 6.11 12.27
CA SER A 89 16.84 6.63 13.06
C SER A 89 16.44 5.68 14.19
N THR A 90 16.43 4.38 13.91
CA THR A 90 16.12 3.35 14.91
C THR A 90 17.20 3.28 15.99
N ASP A 91 18.48 3.39 15.60
CA ASP A 91 19.62 3.44 16.52
C ASP A 91 19.58 4.71 17.40
N GLN A 92 18.95 5.78 16.92
CA GLN A 92 18.69 7.02 17.68
C GLN A 92 17.43 6.95 18.56
N GLY A 93 16.73 5.81 18.60
CA GLY A 93 15.58 5.56 19.48
C GLY A 93 14.20 5.78 18.85
N LEU A 94 14.11 6.01 17.53
CA LEU A 94 12.83 5.99 16.82
C LEU A 94 12.34 4.54 16.66
N SER A 95 11.01 4.35 16.64
CA SER A 95 10.46 3.03 16.29
C SER A 95 10.69 2.75 14.81
N TYR A 96 11.01 1.50 14.45
CA TYR A 96 11.22 1.09 13.06
C TYR A 96 10.06 1.52 12.15
N ARG A 97 8.81 1.37 12.61
CA ARG A 97 7.62 1.76 11.85
C ARG A 97 7.55 3.26 11.59
N ARG A 98 7.99 4.10 12.53
CA ARG A 98 8.03 5.56 12.35
C ARG A 98 9.18 5.96 11.43
N ALA A 99 10.36 5.40 11.68
CA ALA A 99 11.56 5.65 10.88
C ALA A 99 11.34 5.28 9.41
N GLU A 100 10.68 4.14 9.13
CA GLU A 100 10.35 3.71 7.76
C GLU A 100 9.50 4.74 7.01
N VAL A 101 8.50 5.34 7.67
CA VAL A 101 7.64 6.36 7.04
C VAL A 101 8.36 7.68 6.88
N GLU A 102 9.03 8.16 7.93
CA GLU A 102 9.73 9.44 7.90
C GLU A 102 10.87 9.42 6.88
N CYS A 103 11.69 8.37 6.86
CA CYS A 103 12.79 8.23 5.90
C CYS A 103 12.31 8.03 4.46
N TYR A 104 11.19 7.33 4.25
CA TYR A 104 10.60 7.20 2.92
C TYR A 104 10.01 8.51 2.41
N ALA A 105 9.50 9.36 3.30
CA ALA A 105 8.81 10.59 2.93
C ALA A 105 9.75 11.80 2.75
N LEU A 106 10.91 11.77 3.41
CA LEU A 106 11.89 12.86 3.48
C LEU A 106 13.11 12.64 2.56
N SER A 107 13.10 11.61 1.70
CA SER A 107 14.20 11.25 0.80
C SER A 107 14.24 12.03 -0.52
#